data_AF-A0AAU9NIS7-F1
#
_entry.id   AF-A0AAU9NIS7-F1
#
_cell.length_a   1.000
_cell.length_b   1.000
_cell.length_c   1.000
_cell.angle_alpha   90.00
_cell.angle_beta   90.00
_cell.angle_gamma   90.00
#
_symmetry.space_group_name_H-M   'P 1'
#
loop_
_entity.id
_entity.type
_entity.pdbx_description
1 polymer ?
#
loop_
_entity_poly.entity_id
_entity_poly.type
_entity_poly.pdbx_seq_one_letter_code
_entity_poly.pdbx_strand_id
1 'polypeptide(L)'
;MLTDGVYWLVIFPFISISDYEMSFLTVVVHSLNLVLVLGDMAMNSLRFPWFRISYFILFTVLYVIFEWIVHAFVETWWPYPFLDVSAPYAPMWYWMVAVLHLPCYALFALFVKTKYTVLSRWFPESYQCLR
;
A
#
# COMPACT_ATOMS: atom_id res chain seq x y z
N MET A 1 1.47 2.75 -0.36
CA MET A 1 2.24 1.48 -0.50
C MET A 1 1.32 0.28 -0.58
N LEU A 2 0.58 -0.08 0.49
CA LEU A 2 -0.41 -1.16 0.40
C LEU A 2 -1.58 -0.77 -0.51
N THR A 3 -2.20 0.39 -0.31
CA THR A 3 -3.33 0.86 -1.14
C THR A 3 -2.97 0.93 -2.63
N ASP A 4 -1.78 1.46 -2.96
CA ASP A 4 -1.31 1.51 -4.36
C ASP A 4 -0.89 0.13 -4.88
N GLY A 5 -0.31 -0.71 -4.03
CA GLY A 5 0.01 -2.10 -4.37
C GLY A 5 -1.24 -2.94 -4.63
N VAL A 6 -2.25 -2.86 -3.76
CA VAL A 6 -3.58 -3.46 -3.94
C VAL A 6 -4.22 -2.91 -5.21
N TYR A 7 -4.15 -1.59 -5.42
CA TYR A 7 -4.69 -0.95 -6.61
C TYR A 7 -4.05 -1.50 -7.88
N TRP A 8 -2.72 -1.48 -7.99
CA TRP A 8 -2.02 -1.89 -9.21
C TRP A 8 -1.95 -3.42 -9.41
N LEU A 9 -1.84 -4.22 -8.35
CA LEU A 9 -1.65 -5.67 -8.45
C LEU A 9 -2.95 -6.48 -8.40
N VAL A 10 -4.01 -5.94 -7.77
CA VAL A 10 -5.27 -6.67 -7.57
C VAL A 10 -6.41 -5.99 -8.29
N ILE A 11 -6.62 -4.70 -8.05
CA ILE A 11 -7.82 -4.00 -8.53
C ILE A 11 -7.71 -3.68 -10.03
N PHE A 12 -6.59 -3.09 -10.45
CA PHE A 12 -6.36 -2.68 -11.83
C PHE A 12 -6.49 -3.85 -12.83
N PRO A 13 -5.90 -5.04 -12.59
CA PRO A 13 -6.11 -6.19 -13.48
C PRO A 13 -7.58 -6.63 -13.54
N PHE A 14 -8.27 -6.71 -12.39
CA PHE A 14 -9.68 -7.15 -12.35
C PHE A 14 -10.62 -6.18 -13.07
N ILE A 15 -10.42 -4.87 -12.89
CA ILE A 15 -11.22 -3.83 -13.53
C ILE A 15 -10.90 -3.77 -15.03
N SER A 16 -9.63 -3.90 -15.41
CA SER A 16 -9.20 -3.91 -16.82
C SER A 16 -9.70 -5.12 -17.60
N ILE A 17 -9.96 -6.26 -16.95
CA ILE A 17 -10.55 -7.44 -17.57
C ILE A 17 -12.08 -7.30 -17.73
N SER A 18 -12.71 -6.44 -16.91
CA SER A 18 -14.17 -6.29 -16.84
C SER A 18 -14.70 -5.07 -17.63
N ASP A 19 -13.88 -4.44 -18.48
CA ASP A 19 -14.20 -3.22 -19.27
C ASP A 19 -14.82 -2.07 -18.45
N TYR A 20 -14.48 -1.99 -17.17
CA TYR A 20 -15.05 -0.99 -16.27
C TYR A 20 -14.26 0.32 -16.34
N GLU A 21 -14.96 1.46 -16.48
CA GLU A 21 -14.32 2.76 -16.64
C GLU A 21 -13.58 3.18 -15.37
N MET A 22 -12.25 3.22 -15.47
CA MET A 22 -11.39 3.72 -14.41
C MET A 22 -11.46 5.25 -14.35
N SER A 23 -11.88 5.80 -13.22
CA SER A 23 -11.79 7.25 -12.98
C SER A 23 -10.33 7.70 -13.09
N PHE A 24 -10.05 8.56 -14.06
CA PHE A 24 -8.71 9.12 -14.31
C PHE A 24 -8.04 9.66 -13.05
N LEU A 25 -8.83 10.31 -12.19
CA LEU A 25 -8.36 10.87 -10.92
C LEU A 25 -7.83 9.77 -9.98
N THR A 26 -8.48 8.61 -9.96
CA THR A 26 -8.08 7.46 -9.14
C THR A 26 -6.72 6.92 -9.59
N VAL A 27 -6.52 6.77 -10.91
CA VAL A 27 -5.23 6.36 -11.49
C VAL A 27 -4.13 7.37 -11.13
N VAL A 28 -4.41 8.67 -11.25
CA VAL A 28 -3.44 9.73 -10.95
C VAL A 28 -3.06 9.73 -9.48
N VAL A 29 -4.03 9.62 -8.57
CA VAL A 29 -3.77 9.60 -7.11
C VAL A 29 -2.91 8.41 -6.73
N HIS A 30 -3.22 7.20 -7.22
CA HIS A 30 -2.40 6.02 -6.92
C HIS A 30 -1.01 6.08 -7.55
N SER A 31 -0.88 6.66 -8.74
CA SER A 31 0.43 6.87 -9.39
C SER A 31 1.30 7.87 -8.62
N LEU A 32 0.74 9.02 -8.26
CA LEU A 32 1.45 10.06 -7.52
C LEU A 32 1.83 9.56 -6.12
N ASN A 33 0.93 8.87 -5.43
CA ASN A 33 1.22 8.29 -4.12
C ASN A 33 2.36 7.26 -4.19
N LEU A 34 2.39 6.42 -5.22
CA LEU A 34 3.49 5.49 -5.45
C LEU A 34 4.82 6.22 -5.65
N VAL A 35 4.85 7.26 -6.49
CA VAL A 35 6.06 8.06 -6.73
C VAL A 35 6.53 8.77 -5.46
N LEU A 36 5.62 9.39 -4.70
CA LEU A 36 5.94 10.08 -3.45
C LEU A 36 6.50 9.12 -2.40
N VAL A 37 5.93 7.92 -2.27
CA VAL A 37 6.43 6.91 -1.31
C VAL A 37 7.80 6.39 -1.72
N LEU A 38 8.05 6.19 -3.02
CA LEU A 38 9.39 5.84 -3.51
C LEU A 38 10.40 6.97 -3.28
N GLY A 39 9.97 8.22 -3.46
CA GLY A 39 10.77 9.41 -3.18
C GLY A 39 11.13 9.55 -1.70
N ASP A 40 10.15 9.43 -0.80
CA ASP A 40 10.38 9.43 0.64
C ASP A 40 11.34 8.30 1.02
N MET A 41 11.10 7.07 0.53
CA MET A 41 11.98 5.93 0.79
C MET A 41 13.39 6.14 0.26
N ALA A 42 13.56 6.80 -0.90
CA ALA A 42 14.87 7.13 -1.46
C ALA A 42 15.62 8.12 -0.56
N MET A 43 14.94 9.12 0.00
CA MET A 43 15.53 10.15 0.85
C MET A 43 15.70 9.72 2.32
N ASN A 44 14.91 8.76 2.81
CA ASN A 44 14.85 8.38 4.21
C ASN A 44 15.98 7.41 4.62
N SER A 45 16.76 7.74 5.66
CA SER A 45 17.87 6.91 6.19
C SER A 45 17.51 6.12 7.45
N LEU A 46 16.23 6.04 7.82
CA LEU A 46 15.81 5.30 9.00
C LEU A 46 15.93 3.78 8.79
N ARG A 47 16.45 3.09 9.81
CA ARG A 47 16.44 1.62 9.87
C ARG A 47 14.99 1.13 9.82
N PHE A 48 14.74 0.06 9.08
CA PHE A 48 13.39 -0.49 8.87
C PHE A 48 13.25 -1.88 9.52
N PRO A 49 13.03 -1.93 10.86
CA PRO A 49 12.83 -3.18 11.58
C PRO A 49 11.45 -3.81 11.29
N TRP A 50 11.38 -5.14 11.37
CA TRP A 50 10.21 -5.96 11.03
C TRP A 50 8.92 -5.59 11.78
N PHE A 51 9.02 -5.12 13.03
CA PHE A 51 7.83 -4.75 13.82
C PHE A 51 7.03 -3.59 13.20
N ARG A 52 7.61 -2.84 12.26
CA ARG A 52 6.93 -1.72 11.58
C ARG A 52 5.81 -2.16 10.65
N ILE A 53 5.66 -3.47 10.39
CA ILE A 53 4.48 -4.00 9.69
C ILE A 53 3.17 -3.64 10.41
N SER A 54 3.20 -3.48 11.73
CA SER A 54 2.04 -3.04 12.51
C SER A 54 1.51 -1.68 12.05
N TYR A 55 2.37 -0.76 11.60
CA TYR A 55 1.92 0.54 11.07
C TYR A 55 1.16 0.40 9.76
N PHE A 56 1.55 -0.57 8.91
CA PHE A 56 0.83 -0.86 7.66
C PHE A 56 -0.57 -1.39 7.96
N ILE A 57 -0.67 -2.31 8.92
CA ILE A 57 -1.95 -2.89 9.34
C ILE A 57 -2.83 -1.82 10.00
N LEU A 58 -2.30 -1.07 10.95
CA LEU A 58 -3.04 0.00 11.65
C LEU A 58 -3.57 1.05 10.68
N PHE A 59 -2.76 1.47 9.71
CA PHE A 59 -3.19 2.45 8.72
C PHE A 59 -4.34 1.92 7.86
N THR A 60 -4.28 0.66 7.43
CA THR A 60 -5.38 0.03 6.69
C THR A 60 -6.64 -0.07 7.53
N VAL A 61 -6.53 -0.48 8.80
CA VAL A 61 -7.68 -0.56 9.72
C VAL A 61 -8.30 0.81 9.92
N LEU A 62 -7.50 1.84 10.15
CA LEU A 62 -7.97 3.23 10.29
C LEU A 62 -8.70 3.70 9.03
N TYR A 63 -8.16 3.40 7.84
CA TYR A 63 -8.79 3.74 6.57
C TYR A 63 -10.16 3.06 6.40
N VAL A 64 -10.25 1.75 6.69
CA VAL A 64 -11.52 1.00 6.60
C VAL A 64 -12.57 1.58 7.56
N ILE A 65 -12.20 1.85 8.82
CA ILE A 65 -13.11 2.46 9.80
C ILE A 65 -13.57 3.84 9.32
N PHE A 66 -12.66 4.65 8.79
CA PHE A 66 -13.01 5.97 8.27
C PHE A 66 -14.03 5.88 7.12
N GLU A 67 -13.82 5.02 6.14
CA GLU A 67 -14.75 4.82 5.01
C GLU A 67 -16.11 4.32 5.49
N TRP A 68 -16.15 3.40 6.46
CA TRP A 68 -17.41 2.95 7.06
C TRP A 68 -18.16 4.07 7.77
N ILE A 69 -17.45 4.91 8.52
CA ILE A 69 -18.05 6.08 9.17
C ILE A 69 -18.65 7.01 8.13
N VAL A 70 -17.89 7.36 7.08
CA VAL A 70 -18.36 8.24 6.01
C VAL A 70 -19.60 7.65 5.34
N HIS A 71 -19.57 6.36 4.97
CA HIS A 71 -20.69 5.67 4.35
C HIS A 71 -21.96 5.65 5.22
N ALA A 72 -21.80 5.54 6.55
CA ALA A 72 -22.91 5.58 7.49
C ALA A 72 -23.60 6.96 7.56
N PHE A 73 -22.89 8.05 7.25
CA PHE A 73 -23.43 9.42 7.27
C PHE A 73 -23.89 9.91 5.89
N VAL A 74 -23.18 9.50 4.85
CA VAL A 74 -23.43 9.88 3.46
C VAL A 74 -23.41 8.57 2.71
N GLU A 75 -24.58 8.06 2.32
CA GLU A 75 -24.73 6.78 1.64
C GLU A 75 -24.01 6.83 0.27
N THR A 76 -22.71 6.54 0.30
CA THR A 76 -21.80 6.59 -0.85
C THR A 76 -21.61 5.20 -1.44
N TRP A 77 -21.22 5.12 -2.72
CA TRP A 77 -20.74 3.87 -3.28
C TRP A 77 -19.42 3.45 -2.62
N TRP A 78 -19.17 2.15 -2.46
CA TRP A 78 -17.92 1.66 -1.88
C TRP A 78 -16.75 1.86 -2.85
N PRO A 79 -15.67 2.55 -2.46
CA PRO A 79 -14.50 2.71 -3.33
C PRO A 79 -13.79 1.37 -3.58
N TYR A 80 -13.96 0.39 -2.70
CA TYR A 80 -13.37 -0.93 -2.82
C TYR A 80 -14.34 -2.05 -2.42
N PRO A 81 -14.31 -3.21 -3.11
CA PRO A 81 -15.22 -4.33 -2.84
C PRO A 81 -15.03 -4.95 -1.46
N PHE A 82 -13.84 -4.84 -0.86
CA PHE A 82 -13.57 -5.36 0.48
C PHE A 82 -14.17 -4.50 1.61
N LEU A 83 -14.70 -3.31 1.31
CA LEU A 83 -15.38 -2.48 2.30
C LEU A 83 -16.84 -2.89 2.49
N ASP A 84 -17.41 -3.58 1.50
CA ASP A 84 -18.80 -4.04 1.54
C ASP A 84 -18.94 -5.27 2.45
N VAL A 85 -19.49 -5.05 3.64
CA VAL A 85 -19.76 -6.11 4.64
C VAL A 85 -20.95 -6.98 4.24
N SER A 86 -21.81 -6.51 3.33
CA SER A 86 -23.00 -7.25 2.87
C SER A 86 -22.68 -8.29 1.80
N ALA A 87 -21.48 -8.23 1.20
CA ALA A 87 -21.08 -9.16 0.16
C ALA A 87 -20.95 -10.61 0.70
N PRO A 88 -21.42 -11.62 -0.05
CA PRO A 88 -21.45 -13.02 0.41
C PRO A 88 -20.07 -13.61 0.75
N TYR A 89 -18.99 -13.03 0.20
CA TYR A 89 -17.61 -13.43 0.44
C TYR A 89 -16.77 -12.37 1.17
N ALA A 90 -17.41 -11.45 1.92
CA ALA A 90 -16.71 -10.40 2.66
C ALA A 90 -15.54 -10.91 3.54
N PRO A 91 -15.67 -12.04 4.30
CA PRO A 91 -14.56 -12.57 5.09
C PRO A 91 -13.33 -12.96 4.27
N MET A 92 -13.52 -13.47 3.04
CA MET A 92 -12.42 -13.84 2.15
C MET A 92 -11.68 -12.60 1.66
N TRP A 93 -12.38 -11.51 1.38
CA TRP A 93 -11.76 -10.24 1.01
C TRP A 93 -10.85 -9.70 2.11
N TYR A 94 -11.30 -9.70 3.37
CA TYR A 94 -10.46 -9.28 4.50
C TYR A 94 -9.23 -10.17 4.67
N TRP A 95 -9.40 -11.49 4.54
CA TRP A 95 -8.30 -12.43 4.58
C TRP A 95 -7.27 -12.18 3.46
N MET A 96 -7.74 -11.97 2.24
CA MET A 96 -6.86 -11.69 1.10
C MET A 96 -6.10 -10.39 1.31
N VAL A 97 -6.77 -9.32 1.76
CA VAL A 97 -6.14 -8.04 2.06
C VAL A 97 -5.10 -8.22 3.18
N ALA A 98 -5.42 -8.94 4.26
CA ALA A 98 -4.48 -9.23 5.34
C ALA A 98 -3.23 -9.97 4.84
N VAL A 99 -3.40 -11.00 4.02
CA VAL A 99 -2.29 -11.75 3.41
C VAL A 99 -1.45 -10.83 2.51
N LEU A 100 -2.07 -9.94 1.73
CA LEU A 100 -1.38 -9.03 0.83
C LEU A 100 -0.45 -8.03 1.55
N HIS A 101 -0.67 -7.75 2.84
CA HIS A 101 0.26 -6.93 3.61
C HIS A 101 1.65 -7.56 3.71
N LEU A 102 1.74 -8.90 3.76
CA LEU A 102 3.00 -9.61 3.86
C LEU A 102 3.91 -9.40 2.63
N PRO A 103 3.48 -9.71 1.38
CA PRO A 103 4.31 -9.48 0.20
C PRO A 103 4.56 -7.99 -0.05
N CYS A 104 3.59 -7.10 0.19
CA CYS A 104 3.81 -5.66 0.05
C CYS A 104 4.89 -5.15 1.02
N TYR A 105 4.82 -5.59 2.29
CA TYR A 105 5.82 -5.24 3.30
C TYR A 105 7.19 -5.84 2.95
N ALA A 106 7.23 -7.11 2.53
CA ALA A 106 8.46 -7.78 2.14
C ALA A 106 9.13 -7.08 0.94
N LEU A 107 8.35 -6.67 -0.06
CA LEU A 107 8.84 -5.91 -1.20
C LEU A 107 9.42 -4.57 -0.76
N PHE A 108 8.72 -3.82 0.09
CA PHE A 108 9.21 -2.55 0.62
C PHE A 108 10.51 -2.73 1.42
N ALA A 109 10.58 -3.73 2.29
CA ALA A 109 11.78 -4.07 3.04
C ALA A 109 12.95 -4.48 2.12
N LEU A 110 12.67 -5.21 1.04
CA LEU A 110 13.66 -5.56 0.00
C LEU A 110 14.21 -4.31 -0.67
N PHE A 111 13.36 -3.37 -1.08
CA PHE A 111 13.79 -2.11 -1.69
C PHE A 111 14.71 -1.31 -0.75
N VAL A 112 14.32 -1.19 0.52
CA VAL A 112 15.13 -0.50 1.54
C VAL A 112 16.48 -1.19 1.70
N LYS A 113 16.52 -2.52 1.77
CA LYS A 113 17.77 -3.30 1.88
C LYS A 113 18.66 -3.13 0.64
N THR A 114 18.07 -3.18 -0.55
CA THR A 114 18.78 -2.96 -1.82
C THR A 114 19.37 -1.56 -1.88
N LYS A 115 18.59 -0.53 -1.54
CA LYS A 115 19.06 0.85 -1.43
C LYS A 115 20.27 0.93 -0.50
N TYR A 116 20.16 0.39 0.71
CA TYR A 116 21.27 0.43 1.67
C TYR A 116 22.53 -0.25 1.13
N THR A 117 22.38 -1.41 0.48
CA THR A 117 23.48 -2.17 -0.12
C THR A 117 24.13 -1.43 -1.29
N VAL A 118 23.33 -0.78 -2.15
CA VAL A 118 23.84 -0.01 -3.30
C VAL A 118 24.55 1.26 -2.81
N LEU A 119 23.95 2.02 -1.91
CA LEU A 119 24.54 3.25 -1.38
C LEU A 119 25.82 2.99 -0.57
N SER A 120 25.86 1.91 0.22
CA SER A 120 27.09 1.53 0.94
C SER A 120 28.22 1.12 0.00
N ARG A 121 27.90 0.52 -1.16
CA ARG A 121 28.90 0.13 -2.17
C ARG A 121 29.38 1.32 -2.99
N TRP A 122 28.49 2.24 -3.35
CA TRP A 122 28.81 3.36 -4.24
C TRP A 122 29.40 4.56 -3.49
N PHE A 123 29.03 4.75 -2.22
CA PHE A 123 29.47 5.88 -1.39
C PHE A 123 29.95 5.42 0.00
N PRO A 124 31.04 4.64 0.09
CA PRO A 124 31.50 4.05 1.33
C PRO A 124 31.86 5.08 2.42
N GLU A 125 32.38 6.26 2.03
CA GLU A 125 32.79 7.32 2.97
C GLU A 125 31.63 8.16 3.52
N SER A 126 30.58 8.37 2.70
CA SER A 126 29.44 9.23 3.07
C SER A 126 28.34 8.46 3.81
N TYR A 127 28.28 7.14 3.64
CA TYR A 127 27.17 6.32 4.13
C TYR A 127 27.45 5.68 5.50
N GLN A 128 27.60 6.50 6.54
CA GLN A 128 27.90 6.05 7.92
C GLN A 128 26.68 5.52 8.72
N CYS A 129 25.48 5.41 8.12
CA CYS A 129 24.25 5.01 8.82
C CYS A 129 24.28 3.57 9.40
N LEU A 130 25.26 2.77 8.98
CA LEU A 130 25.50 1.41 9.45
C LEU A 130 26.49 1.29 10.62
N ARG A 131 27.01 2.42 11.16
CA ARG A 131 27.76 2.41 12.41
C ARG A 131 26.85 2.47 13.64
#